data_AF-A0A3D8P0I6-F1
#
_entry.id   AF-A0A3D8P0I6-F1
#
_cell.length_a   1.000
_cell.length_b   1.000
_cell.length_c   1.000
_cell.angle_alpha   90.00
_cell.angle_beta   90.00
_cell.angle_gamma   90.00
#
_symmetry.space_group_name_H-M   'P 1'
#
loop_
_entity.id
_entity.type
_entity.pdbx_description
1 polymer ?
#
loop_
_entity_poly.entity_id
_entity_poly.type
_entity_poly.pdbx_seq_one_letter_code
_entity_poly.pdbx_strand_id
1 'polypeptide(L)'
;CRKEAELILDRLILNTREASDVALVQWGRTLRSWREEILAYHNWRVTNGYTEGVHTKIKLLKRISYGFRNRGVYVRKMLLAFLPLAW
;
A
#
# COMPACT_ATOMS: atom_id res chain seq x y z
N CYS A 1 -8.60 -12.67 15.98
CA CYS A 1 -9.17 -11.51 16.75
C CYS A 1 -8.13 -10.37 16.84
N ARG A 2 -8.45 -9.09 17.11
CA ARG A 2 -7.41 -8.00 17.13
C ARG A 2 -6.23 -8.33 18.05
N LYS A 3 -6.51 -8.84 19.25
CA LYS A 3 -5.49 -9.25 20.23
C LYS A 3 -4.54 -10.33 19.70
N GLU A 4 -5.07 -11.27 18.93
CA GLU A 4 -4.28 -12.33 18.32
C GLU A 4 -3.38 -11.78 17.20
N ALA A 5 -3.92 -10.88 16.36
CA ALA A 5 -3.14 -10.21 15.32
C ALA A 5 -2.01 -9.35 15.92
N GLU A 6 -2.28 -8.68 17.04
CA GLU A 6 -1.30 -7.91 17.80
C GLU A 6 -0.14 -8.79 18.29
N LEU A 7 -0.45 -9.94 18.92
CA LEU A 7 0.57 -10.89 19.37
C LEU A 7 1.45 -11.40 18.22
N ILE A 8 0.83 -11.73 17.08
CA ILE A 8 1.56 -12.20 15.89
C ILE A 8 2.46 -11.09 15.34
N LEU A 9 1.96 -9.87 15.21
CA LEU A 9 2.69 -8.73 14.67
C LEU A 9 3.86 -8.35 15.57
N ASP A 10 3.67 -8.31 16.89
CA ASP A 10 4.72 -8.00 17.84
C ASP A 10 5.83 -9.06 17.83
N ARG A 11 5.46 -10.34 17.71
CA ARG A 11 6.43 -11.43 17.53
C ARG A 11 7.24 -11.29 16.25
N LEU A 12 6.60 -10.92 15.14
CA LEU A 12 7.27 -10.69 13.86
C LEU A 12 8.24 -9.49 13.94
N ILE A 13 7.83 -8.38 14.57
CA ILE A 13 8.68 -7.21 14.76
C ILE A 13 9.89 -7.55 15.65
N LEU A 14 9.72 -8.39 16.68
CA LEU A 14 10.83 -8.85 17.51
C LEU A 14 11.82 -9.70 16.70
N ASN A 15 11.32 -10.72 16.00
CA ASN A 15 12.17 -11.63 15.22
C ASN A 15 12.95 -10.91 14.12
N THR A 16 12.33 -9.93 13.46
CA THR A 16 12.97 -9.14 12.39
C THR A 16 14.06 -8.22 12.91
N ARG A 17 14.03 -7.81 14.18
CA ARG A 17 15.10 -7.02 14.80
C ARG A 17 16.35 -7.82 15.10
N GLU A 18 16.17 -9.06 15.54
CA GLU A 18 17.26 -9.98 15.87
C GLU A 18 17.85 -10.67 14.62
N ALA A 19 17.29 -10.40 13.44
CA ALA A 19 17.79 -10.95 12.19
C ALA A 19 19.16 -10.35 11.85
N SER A 20 20.11 -11.21 11.46
CA SER A 20 21.43 -10.79 10.97
C SER A 20 21.38 -10.05 9.62
N ASP A 21 20.28 -10.19 8.88
CA ASP A 21 20.05 -9.55 7.59
C ASP A 21 19.53 -8.12 7.77
N VAL A 22 20.28 -7.15 7.24
CA VAL A 22 19.94 -5.72 7.26
C VAL A 22 18.59 -5.44 6.60
N ALA A 23 18.23 -6.14 5.53
CA ALA A 23 16.96 -5.96 4.83
C ALA A 23 15.77 -6.36 5.72
N LEU A 24 15.90 -7.47 6.45
CA LEU A 24 14.90 -7.93 7.41
C LEU A 24 14.74 -6.93 8.57
N VAL A 25 15.84 -6.38 9.08
CA VAL A 25 15.80 -5.35 10.12
C VAL A 25 15.08 -4.09 9.64
N GLN A 26 15.34 -3.64 8.41
CA GLN A 26 14.64 -2.49 7.80
C GLN A 26 13.14 -2.77 7.62
N TRP A 27 12.80 -3.98 7.21
CA TRP A 27 11.41 -4.40 7.10
C TRP A 27 10.70 -4.39 8.46
N GLY A 28 11.36 -4.89 9.50
CA GLY A 28 10.86 -4.83 10.89
C GLY A 28 10.63 -3.40 11.39
N ARG A 29 11.49 -2.45 11.02
CA ARG A 29 11.29 -1.01 11.32
C ARG A 29 10.04 -0.46 10.63
N THR A 30 9.82 -0.84 9.37
CA THR A 30 8.62 -0.47 8.62
C THR A 30 7.37 -1.05 9.29
N LEU A 31 7.34 -2.34 9.59
CA LEU A 31 6.22 -2.98 10.28
C LEU A 31 5.90 -2.30 11.62
N ARG A 32 6.93 -1.93 12.39
CA ARG A 32 6.75 -1.17 13.64
C ARG A 32 6.10 0.20 13.40
N SER A 33 6.54 0.92 12.37
CA SER A 33 6.00 2.24 12.03
C SER A 33 4.53 2.20 11.60
N TRP A 34 4.09 1.10 11.00
CA TRP A 34 2.72 0.92 10.47
C TRP A 34 1.84 0.03 11.36
N ARG A 35 2.28 -0.23 12.60
CA ARG A 35 1.65 -1.20 13.49
C ARG A 35 0.17 -0.87 13.74
N GLU A 36 -0.13 0.38 14.06
CA GLU A 36 -1.48 0.79 14.41
C GLU A 36 -2.43 0.71 13.21
N GLU A 37 -1.97 1.10 12.02
CA GLU A 37 -2.74 1.04 10.77
C GLU A 37 -3.03 -0.42 10.37
N ILE A 38 -2.05 -1.31 10.52
CA ILE A 38 -2.23 -2.74 10.27
C ILE A 38 -3.28 -3.33 11.23
N LEU A 39 -3.20 -3.00 12.52
CA LEU A 39 -4.16 -3.49 13.52
C LEU A 39 -5.55 -2.84 13.39
N ALA A 40 -5.63 -1.62 12.85
CA ALA A 40 -6.89 -0.91 12.63
C ALA A 40 -7.85 -1.68 11.71
N TYR A 41 -7.32 -2.48 10.77
CA TYR A 41 -8.13 -3.36 9.91
C TYR A 41 -9.02 -4.31 10.73
N HIS A 42 -8.55 -4.81 11.87
CA HIS A 42 -9.32 -5.76 12.68
C HIS A 42 -10.52 -5.11 13.41
N ASN A 43 -10.54 -3.78 13.54
CA ASN A 43 -11.68 -3.06 14.10
C ASN A 43 -12.63 -2.57 12.99
N TRP A 44 -12.07 -1.92 11.96
CA TRP A 44 -12.86 -1.15 11.00
C TRP A 44 -13.05 -1.84 9.65
N ARG A 45 -12.30 -2.91 9.38
CA ARG A 45 -12.30 -3.67 8.11
C ARG A 45 -12.06 -2.81 6.85
N VAL A 46 -11.48 -1.62 7.02
CA VAL A 46 -11.09 -0.75 5.91
C VAL A 46 -9.82 -1.31 5.27
N THR A 47 -9.87 -1.57 3.96
CA THR A 47 -8.75 -2.10 3.19
C THR A 47 -8.19 -1.05 2.23
N ASN A 48 -6.93 -1.22 1.84
CA ASN A 48 -6.31 -0.41 0.78
C ASN A 48 -6.71 -0.88 -0.63
N GLY A 49 -7.66 -1.81 -0.76
CA GLY A 49 -7.99 -2.46 -2.03
C GLY A 49 -8.47 -1.51 -3.11
N TYR A 50 -9.26 -0.49 -2.73
CA TYR A 50 -9.67 0.56 -3.68
C TYR A 50 -8.46 1.34 -4.22
N THR A 51 -7.57 1.79 -3.34
CA THR A 51 -6.33 2.50 -3.70
C THR A 51 -5.43 1.65 -4.58
N GLU A 52 -5.29 0.35 -4.29
CA GLU A 52 -4.52 -0.60 -5.10
C GLU A 52 -5.12 -0.81 -6.49
N GLY A 53 -6.45 -0.86 -6.58
CA GLY A 53 -7.18 -0.90 -7.85
C GLY A 53 -6.92 0.35 -8.69
N VAL A 54 -7.00 1.53 -8.07
CA VAL A 54 -6.66 2.81 -8.70
C VAL A 54 -5.20 2.83 -9.17
N HIS A 55 -4.25 2.43 -8.32
CA HIS A 55 -2.83 2.34 -8.70
C HIS A 55 -2.59 1.38 -9.86
N THR A 56 -3.28 0.24 -9.90
CA THR A 56 -3.17 -0.73 -10.99
C THR A 56 -3.64 -0.12 -12.31
N LYS A 57 -4.79 0.57 -12.31
CA LYS A 57 -5.29 1.28 -13.49
C LYS A 57 -4.35 2.40 -13.95
N ILE A 58 -3.77 3.17 -13.02
CA ILE A 58 -2.76 4.18 -13.34
C ILE A 58 -1.52 3.54 -13.99
N LYS A 59 -1.00 2.44 -13.42
CA LYS A 59 0.15 1.71 -13.96
C LYS A 59 -0.13 1.17 -15.37
N LEU A 60 -1.32 0.63 -15.60
CA LEU A 60 -1.77 0.17 -16.93
C LEU A 60 -1.75 1.32 -17.94
N LEU A 61 -2.37 2.46 -17.59
CA LEU A 61 -2.42 3.64 -18.48
C LEU A 61 -1.03 4.19 -18.79
N LYS A 62 -0.11 4.18 -17.81
CA LYS A 62 1.30 4.54 -18.04
C LYS A 62 1.98 3.60 -19.03
N ARG A 63 1.74 2.28 -18.92
CA ARG A 63 2.32 1.26 -19.81
C ARG A 63 1.81 1.41 -21.26
N ILE A 64 0.50 1.54 -21.46
CA ILE A 64 -0.12 1.71 -22.78
C ILE A 64 0.32 3.03 -23.45
N SER A 65 0.67 4.04 -22.65
CA SER A 65 1.09 5.34 -23.17
C SER A 65 2.59 5.45 -23.47
N TYR A 66 3.38 4.37 -23.29
CA TYR A 66 4.84 4.34 -23.49
C TYR A 66 5.61 5.45 -22.75
N GLY A 67 5.08 5.89 -21.60
CA GLY A 67 5.65 6.97 -20.81
C GLY A 67 5.14 8.36 -21.21
N PHE A 68 4.77 9.16 -20.20
CA PHE A 68 4.32 10.54 -20.42
C PHE A 68 5.49 11.50 -20.27
N ARG A 69 5.75 12.32 -21.30
CA ARG A 69 6.73 13.42 -21.24
C ARG A 69 6.15 14.71 -20.66
N ASN A 70 4.85 14.92 -20.82
CA ASN A 70 4.14 16.12 -20.38
C ASN A 70 3.19 15.80 -19.22
N ARG A 71 3.38 16.45 -18.07
CA ARG A 71 2.54 16.28 -16.87
C ARG A 71 1.07 16.62 -17.13
N GLY A 72 0.78 17.65 -17.93
CA GLY A 72 -0.59 18.05 -18.26
C GLY A 72 -1.36 17.01 -19.06
N VAL A 73 -0.68 16.25 -19.93
CA VAL A 73 -1.28 15.13 -20.66
C VAL A 73 -1.52 13.94 -19.74
N TYR A 74 -0.58 13.66 -18.82
CA TYR A 74 -0.76 12.65 -17.78
C TYR A 74 -2.00 12.92 -16.94
N VAL A 75 -2.14 14.13 -16.38
CA VAL A 75 -3.29 14.50 -15.53
C VAL A 75 -4.61 14.38 -16.30
N ARG A 76 -4.69 14.93 -17.52
CA ARG A 76 -5.90 14.83 -18.36
C ARG A 76 -6.29 13.39 -18.66
N LYS A 77 -5.33 12.52 -18.99
CA LYS A 77 -5.60 11.10 -19.28
C LYS A 77 -6.03 10.32 -18.04
N MET A 78 -5.47 10.63 -16.87
CA MET A 78 -5.93 10.04 -15.61
C MET A 78 -7.36 10.50 -15.30
N LEU A 79 -7.64 11.81 -15.35
CA LEU A 79 -8.99 12.34 -15.14
C LEU A 79 -10.01 11.69 -16.07
N LEU A 80 -9.72 11.59 -17.36
CA LEU A 80 -10.59 10.91 -18.33
C LEU A 80 -10.80 9.43 -18.00
N ALA A 81 -9.77 8.73 -17.54
CA ALA A 81 -9.88 7.31 -17.23
C ALA A 81 -10.67 7.03 -15.93
N PHE A 82 -10.72 7.97 -15.00
CA PHE A 82 -11.47 7.86 -13.75
C PHE A 82 -12.81 8.62 -13.78
N LEU A 83 -13.08 9.43 -14.82
CA LEU A 83 -14.36 10.13 -15.03
C LEU A 83 -15.59 9.19 -15.05
N PRO A 84 -15.53 7.98 -15.64
CA PRO A 84 -16.65 7.04 -15.62
C PRO A 84 -16.97 6.44 -14.24
N LEU A 85 -16.21 6.81 -13.20
CA LEU A 85 -16.44 6.42 -11.80
C LEU A 85 -16.98 7.59 -10.96
N ALA A 86 -17.26 8.75 -11.58
CA ALA A 86 -17.77 9.96 -10.92
C ALA A 86 -19.30 10.03 -10.87
N TRP A 87 -20.01 8.96 -11.28
CA TRP A 87 -21.46 8.84 -11.31
C TRP A 87 -21.90 7.48 -10.80
#